data_AF-A0A4R9JVB3-F1
#
_entry.id   AF-A0A4R9JVB3-F1
#
_cell.length_a   1.000
_cell.length_b   1.000
_cell.length_c   1.000
_cell.angle_alpha   90.00
_cell.angle_beta   90.00
_cell.angle_gamma   90.00
#
_symmetry.space_group_name_H-M   'P 1'
#
loop_
_entity.id
_entity.type
_entity.pdbx_description
1 polymer ?
#
loop_
_entity_poly.entity_id
_entity_poly.type
_entity_poly.pdbx_seq_one_letter_code
_entity_poly.pdbx_strand_id
1 'polypeptide(L)'
;MYMMDDDRVQVVQILQIIIYFRVLFINHGIIRVWNLNLNHFAILLFIFSFCLSFTSCKPALASNSCDTTSQKYLILQFLLSAINPNMTLCGAPRPTTQTIITKPSDETGATSVPVSSGVTVSAPSLGFTLKNGGLDSVTLKLTKEPNAAVTLPLGVSPSSQATVAPSSLSFTSANWNIPQTVTVTGLDDVNYGVSANFILTFGPSVSSDTSFNGLSGSSTAITNRDYRKLIFVSNLTQGNLGGISGADSLCNSDSNKPVNTGSYKALIVHPGVRVASVTANTGDGQIDWVLLPNQLYTRSTGLPIMTTNAASIYLFGPNLANSVYTAGDAIWTGFSAANDWTADGGCTGWTVTGGNGPYSVGNSVTFQSLLFGGSIVCTNNGRLYCVQQ
;
A
#
# COMPACT_ATOMS: atom_id res chain seq x y z
N MET A 1 10.48 62.57 -7.99
CA MET A 1 9.00 62.54 -7.86
C MET A 1 8.59 61.15 -8.29
N TYR A 2 8.29 60.29 -7.33
CA TYR A 2 8.30 58.84 -7.46
C TYR A 2 7.17 58.32 -8.36
N MET A 3 7.54 57.40 -9.26
CA MET A 3 6.63 56.56 -10.05
C MET A 3 5.93 55.56 -9.11
N MET A 4 4.62 55.41 -9.30
CA MET A 4 3.75 54.50 -8.54
C MET A 4 3.76 53.11 -9.16
N ASP A 5 3.87 52.10 -8.29
CA ASP A 5 4.09 50.68 -8.59
C ASP A 5 2.78 49.88 -8.80
N ASP A 6 2.92 48.76 -9.53
CA ASP A 6 1.95 48.02 -10.35
C ASP A 6 0.88 47.17 -9.61
N ASP A 7 0.75 47.29 -8.29
CA ASP A 7 -0.08 46.38 -7.47
C ASP A 7 -1.59 46.68 -7.47
N ARG A 8 -2.05 47.72 -8.19
CA ARG A 8 -3.50 48.02 -8.32
C ARG A 8 -4.16 47.44 -9.55
N VAL A 9 -3.41 46.87 -10.51
CA VAL A 9 -3.98 46.39 -11.77
C VAL A 9 -4.62 44.99 -11.63
N GLN A 10 -4.15 44.16 -10.70
CA GLN A 10 -4.66 42.79 -10.50
C GLN A 10 -5.97 42.72 -9.70
N VAL A 11 -6.22 43.66 -8.78
CA VAL A 11 -7.47 43.70 -7.98
C VAL A 11 -8.66 44.17 -8.82
N VAL A 12 -8.43 45.00 -9.84
CA VAL A 12 -9.50 45.53 -10.72
C VAL A 12 -9.97 44.48 -11.74
N GLN A 13 -9.11 43.57 -12.20
CA GLN A 13 -9.51 42.54 -13.16
C GLN A 13 -10.37 41.42 -12.54
N ILE A 14 -10.19 41.10 -11.26
CA ILE A 14 -11.02 40.08 -10.56
C ILE A 14 -12.40 40.64 -10.19
N LEU A 15 -12.50 41.94 -9.89
CA LEU A 15 -13.79 42.62 -9.67
C LEU A 15 -14.64 42.72 -10.96
N GLN A 16 -14.02 42.81 -12.14
CA GLN A 16 -14.74 42.78 -13.42
C GLN A 16 -15.36 41.41 -13.74
N ILE A 17 -14.73 40.31 -13.31
CA ILE A 17 -15.27 38.94 -13.50
C ILE A 17 -16.52 38.72 -12.63
N ILE A 18 -16.57 39.28 -11.42
CA ILE A 18 -17.73 39.19 -10.52
C ILE A 18 -18.91 40.04 -11.03
N ILE A 19 -18.64 41.19 -11.69
CA ILE A 19 -19.67 42.03 -12.30
C ILE A 19 -20.21 41.39 -13.60
N TYR A 20 -19.36 40.74 -14.40
CA TYR A 20 -19.79 40.01 -15.60
C TYR A 20 -20.68 38.80 -15.26
N PHE A 21 -20.39 38.08 -14.17
CA PHE A 21 -21.24 36.99 -13.67
C PHE A 21 -22.55 37.47 -13.04
N ARG A 22 -22.60 38.69 -12.47
CA ARG A 22 -23.85 39.28 -11.96
C ARG A 22 -24.79 39.79 -13.06
N VAL A 23 -24.29 40.24 -14.21
CA VAL A 23 -25.13 40.81 -15.28
C VAL A 23 -25.76 39.72 -16.17
N LEU A 24 -25.09 38.58 -16.37
CA LEU A 24 -25.66 37.48 -17.17
C LEU A 24 -26.84 36.76 -16.49
N PHE A 25 -27.02 36.92 -15.17
CA PHE A 25 -28.10 36.30 -14.40
C PHE A 25 -29.34 37.18 -14.18
N ILE A 26 -29.34 38.43 -14.66
CA ILE A 26 -30.49 39.34 -14.49
C ILE A 26 -31.39 39.38 -15.73
N ASN A 27 -30.94 38.93 -16.91
CA ASN A 27 -31.71 39.14 -18.16
C ASN A 27 -32.53 37.94 -18.67
N HIS A 28 -32.48 36.78 -18.00
CA HIS A 28 -33.38 35.66 -18.32
C HIS A 28 -33.92 35.05 -17.04
N GLY A 29 -35.07 35.58 -16.60
CA GLY A 29 -35.75 35.16 -15.37
C GLY A 29 -36.15 33.70 -15.39
N ILE A 30 -35.40 32.86 -14.67
CA ILE A 30 -35.84 31.55 -14.18
C ILE A 30 -35.23 31.36 -12.78
N ILE A 31 -36.04 31.55 -11.74
CA ILE A 31 -35.71 31.17 -10.37
C ILE A 31 -35.76 29.65 -10.30
N ARG A 32 -34.60 28.99 -10.24
CA ARG A 32 -34.45 27.67 -9.61
C ARG A 32 -33.45 27.77 -8.49
N VAL A 33 -33.98 27.87 -7.27
CA VAL A 33 -33.23 27.73 -6.02
C VAL A 33 -32.63 26.32 -5.99
N TRP A 34 -31.34 26.20 -6.27
CA TRP A 34 -30.59 25.01 -5.88
C TRP A 34 -30.33 25.09 -4.38
N ASN A 35 -30.97 24.17 -3.66
CA ASN A 35 -30.89 24.02 -2.22
C ASN A 35 -29.48 23.48 -1.85
N LEU A 36 -28.48 24.37 -1.79
CA LEU A 36 -27.18 24.04 -1.25
C LEU A 36 -27.29 24.00 0.28
N ASN A 37 -27.24 22.78 0.81
CA ASN A 37 -27.25 22.45 2.24
C ASN A 37 -26.29 23.36 3.03
N LEU A 38 -26.67 23.85 4.22
CA LEU A 38 -25.90 24.78 5.07
C LEU A 38 -24.43 24.35 5.27
N ASN A 39 -24.16 23.05 5.21
CA ASN A 39 -22.82 22.47 5.27
C ASN A 39 -21.88 22.94 4.14
N HIS A 40 -22.39 23.19 2.92
CA HIS A 40 -21.56 23.67 1.81
C HIS A 40 -21.16 25.15 1.94
N PHE A 41 -22.02 25.96 2.55
CA PHE A 41 -21.71 27.37 2.84
C PHE A 41 -20.67 27.48 3.98
N ALA A 42 -20.78 26.61 4.99
CA ALA A 42 -19.77 26.48 6.04
C ALA A 42 -18.42 26.00 5.49
N ILE A 43 -18.42 25.06 4.54
CA ILE A 43 -17.21 24.60 3.84
C ILE A 43 -16.57 25.74 3.03
N LEU A 44 -17.35 26.55 2.31
CA LEU A 44 -16.83 27.71 1.56
C LEU A 44 -16.24 28.79 2.47
N LEU A 45 -16.88 29.09 3.61
CA LEU A 45 -16.35 30.00 4.63
C LEU A 45 -15.09 29.43 5.31
N PHE A 46 -15.04 28.12 5.53
CA PHE A 46 -13.87 27.44 6.07
C PHE A 46 -12.71 27.45 5.07
N ILE A 47 -12.97 27.23 3.77
CA ILE A 47 -11.98 27.34 2.69
C ILE A 47 -11.52 28.79 2.52
N PHE A 48 -12.41 29.78 2.64
CA PHE A 48 -12.07 31.20 2.58
C PHE A 48 -11.21 31.63 3.78
N SER A 49 -11.55 31.18 4.99
CA SER A 49 -10.77 31.42 6.23
C SER A 49 -9.41 30.67 6.21
N PHE A 50 -9.39 29.46 5.65
CA PHE A 50 -8.18 28.68 5.39
C PHE A 50 -7.30 29.37 4.35
N CYS A 51 -7.86 29.91 3.27
CA CYS A 51 -7.11 30.69 2.28
C CYS A 51 -6.57 32.02 2.84
N LEU A 52 -7.35 32.72 3.66
CA LEU A 52 -6.93 33.96 4.34
C LEU A 52 -5.80 33.75 5.36
N SER A 53 -5.71 32.56 5.95
CA SER A 53 -4.61 32.20 6.85
C SER A 53 -3.30 31.83 6.12
N PHE A 54 -3.31 31.73 4.79
CA PHE A 54 -2.12 31.55 3.95
C PHE A 54 -1.62 32.82 3.26
N THR A 55 -2.26 33.97 3.44
CA THR A 55 -1.82 35.25 2.85
C THR A 55 -1.42 36.25 3.93
N SER A 56 -0.29 35.99 4.59
CA SER A 56 0.45 37.03 5.32
C SER A 56 1.92 36.92 4.93
N CYS A 57 2.29 37.65 3.87
CA CYS A 57 3.67 37.82 3.47
C CYS A 57 4.31 38.90 4.35
N LYS A 58 4.90 38.49 5.48
CA LYS A 58 5.90 39.30 6.19
C LYS A 58 7.28 38.64 6.04
N PRO A 59 8.30 39.36 5.54
CA PRO A 59 9.62 38.78 5.23
C PRO A 59 10.50 38.66 6.48
N ALA A 60 10.07 37.89 7.49
CA ALA A 60 10.88 37.71 8.71
C ALA A 60 10.66 36.42 9.53
N LEU A 61 10.00 35.37 8.99
CA LEU A 61 9.84 34.10 9.71
C LEU A 61 10.14 32.89 8.80
N ALA A 62 11.10 32.06 9.22
CA ALA A 62 11.49 30.82 8.56
C ALA A 62 10.36 29.78 8.66
N SER A 63 9.44 29.79 7.68
CA SER A 63 8.52 28.72 7.26
C SER A 63 7.21 29.31 6.70
N ASN A 64 7.31 30.13 5.65
CA ASN A 64 6.14 30.65 4.95
C ASN A 64 5.99 30.02 3.55
N SER A 65 4.77 30.01 3.03
CA SER A 65 4.40 29.36 1.76
C SER A 65 4.89 30.09 0.51
N CYS A 66 5.78 31.07 0.66
CA CYS A 66 6.39 31.84 -0.44
C CYS A 66 7.93 31.70 -0.47
N ASP A 67 8.52 31.00 0.50
CA ASP A 67 9.94 30.68 0.52
C ASP A 67 10.19 29.37 -0.24
N THR A 68 10.77 29.47 -1.44
CA THR A 68 11.06 28.34 -2.33
C THR A 68 11.98 27.26 -1.72
N THR A 69 12.68 27.59 -0.63
CA THR A 69 13.57 26.65 0.08
C THR A 69 12.91 26.00 1.30
N SER A 70 11.70 26.40 1.66
CA SER A 70 10.97 25.86 2.80
C SER A 70 10.27 24.53 2.49
N GLN A 71 10.29 23.59 3.44
CA GLN A 71 9.50 22.34 3.36
C GLN A 71 8.01 22.60 3.14
N LYS A 72 7.45 23.70 3.68
CA LYS A 72 6.03 24.05 3.48
C LYS A 72 5.72 24.47 2.04
N TYR A 73 6.64 25.18 1.38
CA TYR A 73 6.50 25.53 -0.04
C TYR A 73 6.55 24.28 -0.92
N LEU A 74 7.50 23.38 -0.67
CA LEU A 74 7.65 22.14 -1.44
C LEU A 74 6.42 21.22 -1.31
N ILE A 75 5.88 21.06 -0.10
CA ILE A 75 4.68 20.25 0.13
C ILE A 75 3.45 20.87 -0.54
N LEU A 76 3.28 22.20 -0.44
CA LEU A 76 2.12 22.88 -1.01
C LEU A 76 2.17 22.93 -2.54
N GLN A 77 3.35 23.18 -3.12
CA GLN A 77 3.57 23.15 -4.57
C GLN A 77 3.33 21.75 -5.16
N PHE A 78 3.72 20.69 -4.43
CA PHE A 78 3.43 19.31 -4.80
C PHE A 78 1.91 19.04 -4.82
N LEU A 79 1.16 19.46 -3.80
CA LEU A 79 -0.29 19.30 -3.73
C LEU A 79 -1.02 20.07 -4.85
N LEU A 80 -0.59 21.29 -5.20
CA LEU A 80 -1.20 22.06 -6.29
C LEU A 80 -0.99 21.41 -7.66
N SER A 81 0.22 20.87 -7.91
CA SER A 81 0.53 20.19 -9.17
C SER A 81 -0.27 18.90 -9.40
N ALA A 82 -0.74 18.26 -8.30
CA ALA A 82 -1.62 17.09 -8.36
C ALA A 82 -3.09 17.45 -8.68
N ILE A 83 -3.51 18.69 -8.40
CA ILE A 83 -4.87 19.18 -8.67
C ILE A 83 -4.96 19.81 -10.06
N ASN A 84 -3.99 20.66 -10.40
CA ASN A 84 -3.87 21.24 -11.72
C ASN A 84 -2.37 21.43 -12.05
N PRO A 85 -1.84 20.75 -13.09
CA PRO A 85 -0.42 20.79 -13.41
C PRO A 85 0.07 22.16 -13.87
N ASN A 86 -0.83 23.11 -14.14
CA ASN A 86 -0.49 24.48 -14.53
C ASN A 86 -0.54 25.50 -13.37
N MET A 87 -0.88 25.07 -12.15
CA MET A 87 -0.92 25.97 -10.99
C MET A 87 0.41 25.96 -10.23
N THR A 88 0.99 27.14 -10.03
CA THR A 88 2.24 27.35 -9.27
C THR A 88 2.05 28.43 -8.20
N LEU A 89 2.61 28.21 -7.01
CA LEU A 89 2.70 29.24 -5.97
C LEU A 89 3.77 30.27 -6.33
N CYS A 90 3.35 31.54 -6.44
CA CYS A 90 4.16 32.73 -6.62
C CYS A 90 5.13 32.69 -7.81
N GLY A 91 4.73 33.24 -8.97
CA GLY A 91 5.58 33.90 -10.00
C GLY A 91 6.89 33.28 -10.49
N ALA A 92 7.29 32.07 -10.10
CA ALA A 92 8.56 31.46 -10.45
C ALA A 92 8.47 30.71 -11.80
N PRO A 93 9.56 30.66 -12.59
CA PRO A 93 9.53 30.15 -13.95
C PRO A 93 9.16 28.66 -14.02
N ARG A 94 8.27 28.38 -14.96
CA ARG A 94 7.67 27.09 -15.34
C ARG A 94 8.68 25.93 -15.37
N PRO A 95 8.56 24.89 -14.50
CA PRO A 95 9.24 23.63 -14.75
C PRO A 95 8.53 22.91 -15.91
N THR A 96 9.27 22.67 -16.99
CA THR A 96 8.83 21.90 -18.15
C THR A 96 8.42 20.49 -17.75
N THR A 97 7.23 20.10 -18.20
CA THR A 97 6.56 18.82 -17.91
C THR A 97 7.14 17.65 -18.73
N GLN A 98 6.92 16.44 -18.21
CA GLN A 98 6.83 15.10 -18.85
C GLN A 98 8.08 14.21 -18.76
N THR A 99 7.97 12.92 -18.38
CA THR A 99 6.91 11.94 -18.71
C THR A 99 6.66 10.94 -17.58
N ILE A 100 5.38 10.60 -17.32
CA ILE A 100 4.97 9.45 -16.48
C ILE A 100 4.90 8.23 -17.40
N ILE A 101 5.70 7.20 -17.14
CA ILE A 101 5.51 5.87 -17.72
C ILE A 101 5.04 4.95 -16.59
N THR A 102 3.78 4.54 -16.63
CA THR A 102 3.29 3.38 -15.89
C THR A 102 3.32 2.15 -16.81
N LYS A 103 3.83 1.01 -16.31
CA LYS A 103 3.46 -0.31 -16.83
C LYS A 103 3.52 -1.38 -15.73
N PRO A 104 2.56 -2.33 -15.67
CA PRO A 104 2.53 -3.42 -14.70
C PRO A 104 3.20 -4.73 -15.19
N SER A 105 3.50 -5.57 -14.19
CA SER A 105 3.80 -7.02 -14.12
C SER A 105 5.02 -7.62 -14.83
N ASP A 106 5.81 -8.30 -13.98
CA ASP A 106 6.72 -9.44 -14.19
C ASP A 106 8.00 -9.32 -15.05
N GLU A 107 9.05 -9.84 -14.42
CA GLU A 107 10.37 -10.29 -14.91
C GLU A 107 11.41 -9.27 -15.45
N THR A 108 12.54 -9.25 -14.72
CA THR A 108 13.92 -8.99 -15.14
C THR A 108 14.14 -8.02 -16.30
N GLY A 109 14.31 -6.74 -15.97
CA GLY A 109 14.89 -5.76 -16.87
C GLY A 109 15.20 -4.46 -16.15
N ALA A 110 16.47 -4.21 -15.81
CA ALA A 110 16.91 -2.93 -15.27
C ALA A 110 16.81 -1.86 -16.38
N THR A 111 15.74 -1.08 -16.38
CA THR A 111 15.59 0.08 -17.27
C THR A 111 16.29 1.30 -16.67
N SER A 112 17.36 1.77 -17.31
CA SER A 112 17.99 3.05 -16.97
C SER A 112 17.09 4.20 -17.38
N VAL A 113 16.73 5.08 -16.43
CA VAL A 113 15.97 6.31 -16.72
C VAL A 113 16.94 7.48 -16.67
N PRO A 114 17.21 8.17 -17.80
CA PRO A 114 18.02 9.37 -17.78
C PRO A 114 17.23 10.48 -17.08
N VAL A 115 17.78 11.02 -16.00
CA VAL A 115 17.24 12.25 -15.40
C VAL A 115 17.82 13.44 -16.14
N SER A 116 16.99 14.43 -16.46
CA SER A 116 17.22 15.51 -17.42
C SER A 116 18.39 16.47 -17.17
N SER A 117 19.37 16.12 -16.33
CA SER A 117 20.48 17.04 -15.99
C SER A 117 21.84 16.38 -15.73
N GLY A 118 22.10 15.16 -16.23
CA GLY A 118 23.44 14.59 -16.20
C GLY A 118 23.75 13.62 -15.05
N VAL A 119 22.69 13.14 -14.39
CA VAL A 119 22.72 11.99 -13.49
C VAL A 119 21.95 10.86 -14.15
N THR A 120 22.58 9.70 -14.29
CA THR A 120 21.89 8.47 -14.70
C THR A 120 21.58 7.63 -13.47
N VAL A 121 20.32 7.26 -13.33
CA VAL A 121 19.86 6.30 -12.34
C VAL A 121 19.55 5.01 -13.10
N SER A 122 20.23 3.91 -12.76
CA SER A 122 19.71 2.59 -13.12
C SER A 122 18.55 2.31 -12.17
N ALA A 123 17.30 2.28 -12.65
CA ALA A 123 16.19 1.95 -11.78
C ALA A 123 16.35 0.49 -11.30
N PRO A 124 16.05 0.17 -10.03
CA PRO A 124 15.95 -1.22 -9.62
C PRO A 124 14.83 -1.90 -10.42
N SER A 125 14.95 -3.21 -10.64
CA SER A 125 13.82 -4.05 -11.04
C SER A 125 12.77 -3.97 -9.93
N LEU A 126 11.69 -3.23 -10.15
CA LEU A 126 10.73 -2.83 -9.12
C LEU A 126 9.98 -4.05 -8.54
N GLY A 127 10.50 -4.64 -7.47
CA GLY A 127 9.84 -5.70 -6.72
C GLY A 127 10.67 -6.14 -5.51
N PHE A 128 10.41 -5.56 -4.35
CA PHE A 128 11.08 -5.93 -3.10
C PHE A 128 10.54 -7.27 -2.61
N THR A 129 11.43 -8.20 -2.25
CA THR A 129 11.09 -9.40 -1.47
C THR A 129 11.43 -9.15 -0.01
N LEU A 130 10.42 -8.81 0.80
CA LEU A 130 10.56 -8.61 2.22
C LEU A 130 10.36 -9.91 2.96
N LYS A 131 11.47 -10.43 3.46
CA LYS A 131 11.47 -11.28 4.64
C LYS A 131 12.06 -10.43 5.76
N ASN A 132 11.22 -9.72 6.52
CA ASN A 132 11.62 -9.00 7.76
C ASN A 132 12.84 -8.05 7.63
N GLY A 133 12.80 -7.05 6.76
CA GLY A 133 13.96 -6.17 6.49
C GLY A 133 14.71 -6.51 5.21
N GLY A 134 13.95 -6.73 4.12
CA GLY A 134 14.51 -6.96 2.80
C GLY A 134 15.37 -5.78 2.34
N LEU A 135 16.53 -6.11 1.79
CA LEU A 135 17.46 -5.17 1.17
C LEU A 135 17.24 -5.17 -0.34
N ASP A 136 17.18 -3.99 -0.94
CA ASP A 136 17.35 -3.79 -2.38
C ASP A 136 18.41 -2.72 -2.61
N SER A 137 18.92 -2.62 -3.83
CA SER A 137 19.93 -1.63 -4.16
C SER A 137 19.68 -0.93 -5.48
N VAL A 138 20.01 0.36 -5.50
CA VAL A 138 19.97 1.21 -6.69
C VAL A 138 21.39 1.67 -6.97
N THR A 139 21.79 1.69 -8.24
CA THR A 139 23.09 2.27 -8.61
C THR A 139 22.94 3.61 -9.33
N LEU A 140 23.84 4.53 -8.99
CA LEU A 140 23.86 5.88 -9.55
C LEU A 140 25.25 6.22 -10.07
N LYS A 141 25.29 6.96 -11.19
CA LYS A 141 26.52 7.59 -11.70
C LYS A 141 26.17 8.88 -12.45
N LEU A 142 27.15 9.77 -12.59
CA LEU A 142 27.02 10.93 -13.46
C LEU A 142 27.24 10.53 -14.92
N THR A 143 26.63 11.25 -15.85
CA THR A 143 26.83 11.05 -17.29
C THR A 143 27.95 11.91 -17.86
N LYS A 144 28.47 12.84 -17.05
CA LYS A 144 29.53 13.77 -17.42
C LYS A 144 30.45 13.97 -16.21
N GLU A 145 31.74 14.13 -16.49
CA GLU A 145 32.74 14.50 -15.50
C GLU A 145 32.45 15.89 -14.90
N PRO A 146 32.43 16.02 -13.56
CA PRO A 146 32.23 17.31 -12.90
C PRO A 146 33.57 18.03 -12.65
N ASN A 147 33.56 19.35 -12.75
CA ASN A 147 34.73 20.19 -12.47
C ASN A 147 34.95 20.46 -10.97
N ALA A 148 33.96 20.13 -10.14
CA ALA A 148 34.01 20.19 -8.69
C ALA A 148 33.21 19.01 -8.10
N ALA A 149 33.44 18.66 -6.84
CA ALA A 149 32.70 17.58 -6.20
C ALA A 149 31.17 17.85 -6.20
N VAL A 150 30.39 16.80 -6.47
CA VAL A 150 28.92 16.82 -6.50
C VAL A 150 28.41 15.93 -5.38
N THR A 151 27.69 16.52 -4.43
CA THR A 151 27.03 15.79 -3.36
C THR A 151 25.55 15.66 -3.67
N LEU A 152 25.04 14.43 -3.77
CA LEU A 152 23.64 14.13 -4.06
C LEU A 152 22.95 13.58 -2.80
N PRO A 153 22.07 14.34 -2.12
CA PRO A 153 21.33 13.84 -0.97
C PRO A 153 20.23 12.85 -1.40
N LEU A 154 19.99 11.85 -0.56
CA LEU A 154 19.03 10.76 -0.77
C LEU A 154 18.02 10.72 0.38
N GLY A 155 16.77 10.38 0.07
CA GLY A 155 15.72 10.29 1.08
C GLY A 155 14.64 9.29 0.71
N VAL A 156 13.80 8.97 1.68
CA VAL A 156 12.61 8.12 1.51
C VAL A 156 11.41 8.74 2.21
N SER A 157 10.23 8.62 1.60
CA SER A 157 8.98 9.12 2.17
C SER A 157 7.80 8.18 1.90
N PRO A 158 7.01 7.79 2.93
CA PRO A 158 7.25 8.07 4.34
C PRO A 158 8.41 7.23 4.90
N SER A 159 9.20 7.80 5.82
CA SER A 159 10.34 7.11 6.45
C SER A 159 9.95 5.97 7.38
N SER A 160 8.66 5.82 7.70
CA SER A 160 8.13 4.66 8.42
C SER A 160 8.11 3.38 7.59
N GLN A 161 8.34 3.47 6.26
CA GLN A 161 8.24 2.34 5.34
C GLN A 161 9.59 1.83 4.85
N ALA A 162 10.62 2.68 4.88
CA ALA A 162 11.95 2.32 4.43
C ALA A 162 13.02 3.22 5.04
N THR A 163 14.27 2.78 4.92
CA THR A 163 15.47 3.58 5.14
C THR A 163 16.40 3.47 3.93
N VAL A 164 17.31 4.42 3.79
CA VAL A 164 18.27 4.47 2.67
C VAL A 164 19.68 4.73 3.20
N ALA A 165 20.66 3.98 2.67
CA ALA A 165 22.06 4.10 3.06
C ALA A 165 23.00 3.93 1.85
N PRO A 166 23.97 4.84 1.64
CA PRO A 166 24.19 6.08 2.40
C PRO A 166 23.07 7.11 2.15
N SER A 167 22.93 8.11 3.02
CA SER A 167 21.96 9.21 2.87
C SER A 167 22.41 10.29 1.88
N SER A 168 23.62 10.18 1.33
CA SER A 168 24.10 10.99 0.22
C SER A 168 25.21 10.26 -0.53
N LEU A 169 25.38 10.58 -1.81
CA LEU A 169 26.49 10.13 -2.65
C LEU A 169 27.41 11.30 -2.97
N SER A 170 28.71 11.03 -3.14
CA SER A 170 29.70 12.02 -3.53
C SER A 170 30.40 11.59 -4.82
N PHE A 171 30.24 12.41 -5.86
CA PHE A 171 30.89 12.24 -7.15
C PHE A 171 31.98 13.29 -7.34
N THR A 172 33.11 12.89 -7.90
CA THR A 172 34.32 13.66 -8.16
C THR A 172 34.79 13.37 -9.58
N SER A 173 35.73 14.14 -10.10
CA SER A 173 36.37 13.84 -11.40
C SER A 173 37.00 12.44 -11.47
N ALA A 174 37.34 11.83 -10.33
CA ALA A 174 37.93 10.50 -10.27
C ALA A 174 36.90 9.34 -10.26
N ASN A 175 35.64 9.58 -9.87
CA ASN A 175 34.65 8.51 -9.66
C ASN A 175 33.26 8.78 -10.26
N TRP A 176 33.09 9.86 -11.02
CA TRP A 176 31.80 10.28 -11.59
C TRP A 176 31.12 9.21 -12.45
N ASN A 177 31.93 8.42 -13.17
CA ASN A 177 31.47 7.36 -14.08
C ASN A 177 31.43 5.97 -13.42
N ILE A 178 31.87 5.85 -12.16
CA ILE A 178 31.84 4.61 -11.40
C ILE A 178 30.46 4.49 -10.73
N PRO A 179 29.68 3.43 -11.01
CA PRO A 179 28.39 3.21 -10.33
C PRO A 179 28.58 3.12 -8.82
N GLN A 180 27.88 3.98 -8.09
CA GLN A 180 27.82 3.95 -6.63
C GLN A 180 26.50 3.29 -6.20
N THR A 181 26.58 2.40 -5.22
CA THR A 181 25.44 1.62 -4.75
C THR A 181 24.76 2.29 -3.57
N VAL A 182 23.44 2.39 -3.63
CA VAL A 182 22.55 2.84 -2.56
C VAL A 182 21.72 1.65 -2.13
N THR A 183 21.79 1.30 -0.85
CA THR A 183 20.96 0.26 -0.25
C THR A 183 19.67 0.88 0.27
N VAL A 184 18.54 0.29 -0.11
CA VAL A 184 17.21 0.63 0.38
C VAL A 184 16.74 -0.54 1.23
N THR A 185 16.44 -0.27 2.50
CA THR A 185 15.97 -1.27 3.45
C THR A 185 14.52 -0.99 3.76
N GLY A 186 13.61 -1.89 3.36
CA GLY A 186 12.21 -1.77 3.76
C GLY A 186 12.05 -2.06 5.26
N LEU A 187 11.22 -1.26 5.92
CA LEU A 187 10.89 -1.45 7.33
C LEU A 187 9.68 -2.38 7.45
N ASP A 188 9.71 -3.29 8.41
CA ASP A 188 8.54 -4.11 8.72
C ASP A 188 7.45 -3.22 9.32
N ASP A 189 6.23 -3.35 8.81
CA ASP A 189 5.09 -2.62 9.33
C ASP A 189 4.34 -3.44 10.40
N VAL A 190 3.51 -2.76 11.18
CA VAL A 190 2.63 -3.40 12.18
C VAL A 190 1.31 -3.88 11.56
N ASN A 191 1.08 -3.59 10.28
CA ASN A 191 -0.17 -3.85 9.57
C ASN A 191 -0.02 -5.07 8.67
N TYR A 192 0.15 -6.21 9.33
CA TYR A 192 0.37 -7.52 8.72
C TYR A 192 -0.56 -7.84 7.54
N GLY A 193 0.02 -8.36 6.47
CA GLY A 193 -0.68 -8.77 5.26
C GLY A 193 -1.08 -7.63 4.33
N VAL A 194 -0.61 -6.41 4.58
CA VAL A 194 -0.86 -5.25 3.70
C VAL A 194 0.47 -4.71 3.19
N SER A 195 0.56 -4.50 1.88
CA SER A 195 1.71 -3.82 1.29
C SER A 195 1.52 -2.31 1.33
N ALA A 196 2.60 -1.57 1.59
CA ALA A 196 2.59 -0.11 1.63
C ALA A 196 3.57 0.47 0.63
N ASN A 197 3.29 1.67 0.12
CA ASN A 197 4.17 2.34 -0.84
C ASN A 197 5.04 3.40 -0.16
N PHE A 198 6.25 3.59 -0.69
CA PHE A 198 7.12 4.71 -0.36
C PHE A 198 7.78 5.26 -1.64
N ILE A 199 8.37 6.44 -1.52
CA ILE A 199 9.05 7.14 -2.60
C ILE A 199 10.51 7.26 -2.22
N LEU A 200 11.40 6.74 -3.06
CA LEU A 200 12.83 7.05 -3.01
C LEU A 200 13.06 8.38 -3.73
N THR A 201 13.65 9.34 -3.02
CA THR A 201 13.89 10.70 -3.52
C THR A 201 15.38 10.98 -3.65
N PHE A 202 15.71 11.77 -4.66
CA PHE A 202 17.04 12.29 -4.92
C PHE A 202 16.94 13.82 -4.81
N GLY A 203 17.42 14.37 -3.70
CA GLY A 203 17.32 15.79 -3.43
C GLY A 203 18.23 16.64 -4.34
N PRO A 204 18.14 17.97 -4.26
CA PRO A 204 18.97 18.86 -5.05
C PRO A 204 20.44 18.64 -4.72
N SER A 205 21.25 18.37 -5.73
CA SER A 205 22.69 18.22 -5.60
C SER A 205 23.35 19.53 -5.17
N VAL A 206 24.44 19.41 -4.42
CA VAL A 206 25.27 20.53 -3.98
C VAL A 206 26.62 20.41 -4.68
N SER A 207 27.00 21.43 -5.44
CA SER A 207 28.30 21.51 -6.09
C SER A 207 28.72 22.96 -6.36
N SER A 208 30.03 23.21 -6.41
CA SER A 208 30.57 24.45 -6.96
C SER A 208 30.63 24.44 -8.49
N ASP A 209 30.44 23.28 -9.13
CA ASP A 209 30.19 23.19 -10.56
C ASP A 209 28.73 23.56 -10.82
N THR A 210 28.51 24.73 -11.43
CA THR A 210 27.16 25.27 -11.69
C THR A 210 26.35 24.38 -12.61
N SER A 211 26.98 23.53 -13.43
CA SER A 211 26.28 22.57 -14.26
C SER A 211 25.67 21.41 -13.47
N PHE A 212 26.15 21.18 -12.24
CA PHE A 212 25.68 20.14 -11.34
C PHE A 212 25.01 20.65 -10.07
N ASN A 213 24.95 21.96 -9.82
CA ASN A 213 24.35 22.50 -8.61
C ASN A 213 22.83 22.60 -8.72
N GLY A 214 22.09 22.13 -7.71
CA GLY A 214 20.64 22.19 -7.63
C GLY A 214 19.89 21.15 -8.47
N LEU A 215 20.59 20.17 -9.05
CA LEU A 215 19.96 19.14 -9.86
C LEU A 215 19.29 18.09 -8.98
N SER A 216 18.05 17.74 -9.28
CA SER A 216 17.35 16.67 -8.57
C SER A 216 17.16 15.46 -9.48
N GLY A 217 17.29 14.26 -8.91
CA GLY A 217 16.96 13.01 -9.60
C GLY A 217 15.44 12.82 -9.71
N SER A 218 14.98 11.98 -10.65
CA SER A 218 13.57 11.56 -10.66
C SER A 218 13.30 10.62 -9.49
N SER A 219 12.35 11.00 -8.64
CA SER A 219 11.88 10.13 -7.57
C SER A 219 11.27 8.84 -8.12
N THR A 220 11.45 7.74 -7.40
CA THR A 220 10.94 6.42 -7.78
C THR A 220 9.93 5.94 -6.74
N ALA A 221 8.71 5.61 -7.18
CA ALA A 221 7.71 4.99 -6.34
C ALA A 221 8.01 3.49 -6.19
N ILE A 222 7.97 3.01 -4.97
CA ILE A 222 8.33 1.66 -4.57
C ILE A 222 7.25 1.08 -3.67
N THR A 223 6.97 -0.22 -3.80
CA THR A 223 6.10 -0.96 -2.87
C THR A 223 6.93 -1.77 -1.88
N ASN A 224 6.78 -1.44 -0.60
CA ASN A 224 7.14 -2.26 0.56
C ASN A 224 6.08 -3.39 0.68
N ARG A 225 6.36 -4.53 0.04
CA ARG A 225 5.42 -5.66 -0.01
C ARG A 225 5.42 -6.49 1.27
N ASP A 226 4.32 -6.56 1.99
CA ASP A 226 4.15 -7.60 3.00
C ASP A 226 3.76 -8.91 2.33
N TYR A 227 4.61 -9.93 2.46
CA TYR A 227 4.34 -11.26 1.94
C TYR A 227 3.61 -12.14 2.93
N ARG A 228 3.44 -11.77 4.21
CA ARG A 228 2.65 -12.55 5.17
C ARG A 228 1.19 -12.57 4.73
N LYS A 229 0.51 -13.67 5.02
CA LYS A 229 -0.94 -13.77 4.84
C LYS A 229 -1.62 -13.95 6.19
N LEU A 230 -2.75 -13.28 6.36
CA LEU A 230 -3.49 -13.38 7.61
C LEU A 230 -4.39 -14.61 7.65
N ILE A 231 -4.48 -15.20 8.83
CA ILE A 231 -5.58 -16.09 9.22
C ILE A 231 -6.25 -15.46 10.43
N PHE A 232 -7.56 -15.25 10.32
CA PHE A 232 -8.39 -14.87 11.46
C PHE A 232 -9.49 -15.91 11.69
N VAL A 233 -10.14 -15.82 12.84
CA VAL A 233 -11.22 -16.72 13.23
C VAL A 233 -12.52 -15.94 13.24
N SER A 234 -13.52 -16.45 12.52
CA SER A 234 -14.84 -15.80 12.43
C SER A 234 -15.57 -15.74 13.79
N ASN A 235 -16.66 -15.00 13.84
CA ASN A 235 -17.68 -15.19 14.87
C ASN A 235 -18.29 -16.60 14.83
N LEU A 236 -19.04 -16.95 15.88
CA LEU A 236 -19.74 -18.22 15.93
C LEU A 236 -20.73 -18.35 14.77
N THR A 237 -20.75 -19.53 14.17
CA THR A 237 -21.64 -19.91 13.08
C THR A 237 -22.01 -21.39 13.19
N GLN A 238 -23.03 -21.81 12.43
CA GLN A 238 -23.44 -23.21 12.32
C GLN A 238 -22.84 -23.85 11.06
N GLY A 239 -23.03 -25.16 10.88
CA GLY A 239 -22.51 -25.91 9.73
C GLY A 239 -23.24 -25.67 8.41
N ASN A 240 -24.41 -25.01 8.43
CA ASN A 240 -25.05 -24.52 7.21
C ASN A 240 -24.48 -23.15 6.85
N LEU A 241 -23.47 -23.15 6.00
CA LEU A 241 -22.73 -21.97 5.58
C LEU A 241 -23.24 -21.40 4.25
N GLY A 242 -24.22 -22.03 3.60
CA GLY A 242 -24.60 -21.70 2.21
C GLY A 242 -23.58 -22.22 1.19
N GLY A 243 -22.92 -23.34 1.51
CA GLY A 243 -21.86 -23.92 0.69
C GLY A 243 -20.51 -23.21 0.84
N ILE A 244 -19.55 -23.62 0.01
CA ILE A 244 -18.19 -23.04 0.00
C ILE A 244 -18.22 -21.52 -0.24
N SER A 245 -19.02 -21.07 -1.21
CA SER A 245 -19.16 -19.64 -1.54
C SER A 245 -19.82 -18.85 -0.41
N GLY A 246 -20.80 -19.43 0.29
CA GLY A 246 -21.42 -18.80 1.45
C GLY A 246 -20.45 -18.70 2.64
N ALA A 247 -19.60 -19.71 2.86
CA ALA A 247 -18.54 -19.65 3.87
C ALA A 247 -17.52 -18.54 3.59
N ASP A 248 -17.12 -18.36 2.32
CA ASP A 248 -16.25 -17.24 1.93
C ASP A 248 -16.94 -15.89 2.13
N SER A 249 -18.23 -15.80 1.80
CA SER A 249 -19.03 -14.59 2.01
C SER A 249 -19.13 -14.24 3.50
N LEU A 250 -19.26 -15.25 4.37
CA LEU A 250 -19.21 -15.08 5.82
C LEU A 250 -17.84 -14.53 6.23
N CYS A 251 -16.73 -15.13 5.80
CA CYS A 251 -15.39 -14.60 6.08
C CYS A 251 -15.20 -13.15 5.62
N ASN A 252 -15.76 -12.75 4.48
CA ASN A 252 -15.59 -11.39 3.96
C ASN A 252 -16.49 -10.36 4.66
N SER A 253 -17.59 -10.79 5.27
CA SER A 253 -18.55 -9.93 5.97
C SER A 253 -18.42 -9.98 7.50
N ASP A 254 -17.60 -10.88 8.03
CA ASP A 254 -17.41 -11.07 9.47
C ASP A 254 -16.78 -9.84 10.14
N SER A 255 -17.28 -9.48 11.33
CA SER A 255 -16.79 -8.31 12.07
C SER A 255 -15.35 -8.46 12.59
N ASN A 256 -14.83 -9.68 12.70
CA ASN A 256 -13.44 -9.94 13.12
C ASN A 256 -12.46 -9.85 11.94
N LYS A 257 -12.94 -9.65 10.72
CA LYS A 257 -12.10 -9.49 9.54
C LYS A 257 -11.18 -8.27 9.69
N PRO A 258 -9.85 -8.44 9.57
CA PRO A 258 -8.92 -7.31 9.63
C PRO A 258 -9.22 -6.25 8.55
N VAL A 259 -9.26 -4.99 8.95
CA VAL A 259 -9.65 -3.87 8.07
C VAL A 259 -8.59 -3.65 6.98
N ASN A 260 -9.02 -3.35 5.75
CA ASN A 260 -8.13 -3.05 4.61
C ASN A 260 -7.15 -4.18 4.19
N THR A 261 -7.44 -5.43 4.55
CA THR A 261 -6.56 -6.58 4.26
C THR A 261 -7.01 -7.44 3.07
N GLY A 262 -7.86 -6.92 2.18
CA GLY A 262 -8.32 -7.64 0.99
C GLY A 262 -9.40 -8.69 1.28
N SER A 263 -9.47 -9.71 0.42
CA SER A 263 -10.49 -10.77 0.46
C SER A 263 -10.01 -12.02 1.19
N TYR A 264 -10.95 -12.79 1.71
CA TYR A 264 -10.69 -14.00 2.48
C TYR A 264 -11.49 -15.18 1.94
N LYS A 265 -10.94 -16.38 2.13
CA LYS A 265 -11.64 -17.64 1.94
C LYS A 265 -11.69 -18.44 3.23
N ALA A 266 -12.77 -19.20 3.43
CA ALA A 266 -12.86 -20.14 4.53
C ALA A 266 -11.99 -21.38 4.25
N LEU A 267 -11.12 -21.75 5.19
CA LEU A 267 -10.32 -22.97 5.16
C LEU A 267 -11.20 -24.19 5.52
N ILE A 268 -12.08 -24.53 4.60
CA ILE A 268 -12.93 -25.72 4.64
C ILE A 268 -12.77 -26.50 3.33
N VAL A 269 -13.07 -27.79 3.34
CA VAL A 269 -13.03 -28.62 2.14
C VAL A 269 -14.40 -29.19 1.79
N HIS A 270 -14.57 -29.53 0.52
CA HIS A 270 -15.68 -30.32 0.01
C HIS A 270 -15.25 -31.01 -1.30
N PRO A 271 -15.40 -32.34 -1.42
CA PRO A 271 -15.01 -33.10 -2.61
C PRO A 271 -15.55 -32.46 -3.90
N GLY A 272 -14.67 -32.30 -4.89
CA GLY A 272 -15.00 -31.74 -6.19
C GLY A 272 -15.25 -30.23 -6.23
N VAL A 273 -15.31 -29.53 -5.09
CA VAL A 273 -15.55 -28.07 -5.04
C VAL A 273 -14.39 -27.32 -4.40
N ARG A 274 -13.87 -27.79 -3.26
CA ARG A 274 -12.68 -27.23 -2.61
C ARG A 274 -11.82 -28.36 -2.06
N VAL A 275 -10.68 -28.58 -2.70
CA VAL A 275 -9.82 -29.75 -2.48
C VAL A 275 -8.39 -29.27 -2.23
N ALA A 276 -7.80 -29.71 -1.12
CA ALA A 276 -6.39 -29.44 -0.81
C ALA A 276 -5.44 -30.44 -1.47
N SER A 277 -5.88 -31.69 -1.56
CA SER A 277 -5.10 -32.80 -2.10
C SER A 277 -6.02 -33.93 -2.58
N VAL A 278 -5.66 -34.59 -3.67
CA VAL A 278 -6.32 -35.83 -4.14
C VAL A 278 -5.64 -37.04 -3.52
N THR A 279 -4.31 -37.02 -3.42
CA THR A 279 -3.51 -38.02 -2.73
C THR A 279 -3.18 -37.52 -1.33
N ALA A 280 -3.30 -38.36 -0.30
CA ALA A 280 -3.02 -37.96 1.09
C ALA A 280 -1.67 -37.22 1.21
N ASN A 281 -1.72 -36.02 1.80
CA ASN A 281 -0.56 -35.20 2.16
C ASN A 281 0.39 -34.79 1.02
N THR A 282 -0.06 -34.83 -0.23
CA THR A 282 0.79 -34.49 -1.39
C THR A 282 0.62 -33.04 -1.85
N GLY A 283 -0.59 -32.49 -1.71
CA GLY A 283 -1.00 -31.19 -2.24
C GLY A 283 -1.30 -31.23 -3.75
N ASP A 284 -1.63 -32.40 -4.31
CA ASP A 284 -1.92 -32.60 -5.73
C ASP A 284 -3.41 -32.43 -6.07
N GLY A 285 -3.72 -32.06 -7.31
CA GLY A 285 -5.12 -31.98 -7.78
C GLY A 285 -5.99 -30.95 -7.03
N GLN A 286 -5.38 -29.85 -6.58
CA GLN A 286 -6.06 -28.77 -5.87
C GLN A 286 -7.21 -28.18 -6.69
N ILE A 287 -8.36 -27.98 -6.05
CA ILE A 287 -9.53 -27.29 -6.61
C ILE A 287 -9.87 -26.16 -5.66
N ASP A 288 -9.92 -24.93 -6.17
CA ASP A 288 -10.30 -23.73 -5.41
C ASP A 288 -9.58 -23.60 -4.05
N TRP A 289 -8.33 -24.06 -4.00
CA TRP A 289 -7.59 -24.20 -2.75
C TRP A 289 -7.30 -22.85 -2.09
N VAL A 290 -7.20 -22.87 -0.76
CA VAL A 290 -7.26 -21.68 0.10
C VAL A 290 -5.87 -21.19 0.49
N LEU A 291 -4.93 -22.11 0.70
CA LEU A 291 -3.56 -21.77 1.09
C LEU A 291 -2.69 -21.58 -0.16
N LEU A 292 -1.68 -20.72 -0.05
CA LEU A 292 -0.72 -20.41 -1.11
C LEU A 292 0.59 -21.17 -0.89
N PRO A 293 1.42 -21.37 -1.94
CA PRO A 293 2.68 -22.10 -1.81
C PRO A 293 3.76 -21.25 -1.11
N ASN A 294 4.59 -21.89 -0.29
CA ASN A 294 5.70 -21.27 0.45
C ASN A 294 5.30 -20.01 1.25
N GLN A 295 4.08 -20.02 1.78
CA GLN A 295 3.42 -18.85 2.33
C GLN A 295 3.46 -18.87 3.86
N LEU A 296 4.03 -17.83 4.47
CA LEU A 296 3.95 -17.59 5.92
C LEU A 296 2.58 -17.03 6.28
N TYR A 297 1.87 -17.73 7.15
CA TYR A 297 0.59 -17.31 7.70
C TYR A 297 0.75 -16.82 9.14
N THR A 298 0.13 -15.70 9.47
CA THR A 298 0.16 -15.08 10.81
C THR A 298 -1.23 -14.75 11.31
N ARG A 299 -1.38 -14.61 12.63
CA ARG A 299 -2.56 -13.94 13.20
C ARG A 299 -2.53 -12.45 12.83
N SER A 300 -3.66 -11.77 13.00
CA SER A 300 -3.74 -10.29 12.88
C SER A 300 -2.84 -9.54 13.86
N THR A 301 -2.39 -10.20 14.94
CA THR A 301 -1.43 -9.65 15.90
C THR A 301 0.04 -9.79 15.46
N GLY A 302 0.31 -10.45 14.33
CA GLY A 302 1.66 -10.71 13.83
C GLY A 302 2.30 -12.02 14.29
N LEU A 303 1.63 -12.77 15.17
CA LEU A 303 2.16 -14.05 15.64
C LEU A 303 2.19 -15.08 14.49
N PRO A 304 3.34 -15.69 14.18
CA PRO A 304 3.45 -16.69 13.12
C PRO A 304 2.70 -17.97 13.50
N ILE A 305 1.94 -18.51 12.57
CA ILE A 305 1.18 -19.76 12.75
C ILE A 305 1.92 -20.90 12.06
N MET A 306 2.10 -20.79 10.73
CA MET A 306 2.70 -21.83 9.90
C MET A 306 3.28 -21.25 8.61
N THR A 307 4.16 -22.00 7.97
CA THR A 307 4.62 -21.74 6.60
C THR A 307 4.31 -22.95 5.73
N THR A 308 3.50 -22.79 4.70
CA THR A 308 3.19 -23.88 3.76
C THR A 308 4.40 -24.28 2.94
N ASN A 309 4.37 -25.50 2.38
CA ASN A 309 5.36 -25.97 1.42
C ASN A 309 5.06 -25.47 0.00
N ALA A 310 5.85 -25.91 -0.97
CA ALA A 310 5.66 -25.57 -2.38
C ALA A 310 4.34 -26.10 -2.99
N ALA A 311 3.70 -27.08 -2.34
CA ALA A 311 2.41 -27.64 -2.71
C ALA A 311 1.24 -27.01 -1.94
N SER A 312 1.46 -25.83 -1.33
CA SER A 312 0.41 -25.07 -0.63
C SER A 312 -0.24 -25.79 0.55
N ILE A 313 0.43 -26.80 1.14
CA ILE A 313 -0.01 -27.48 2.35
C ILE A 313 1.06 -27.39 3.44
N TYR A 314 0.71 -27.62 4.69
CA TYR A 314 1.69 -27.60 5.78
C TYR A 314 2.21 -29.01 6.07
N LEU A 315 3.52 -29.24 5.93
CA LEU A 315 4.19 -30.54 6.18
C LEU A 315 5.43 -30.44 7.09
N PHE A 316 5.82 -29.25 7.55
CA PHE A 316 7.11 -29.04 8.24
C PHE A 316 6.97 -28.92 9.76
N GLY A 317 6.95 -30.07 10.44
CA GLY A 317 7.06 -30.21 11.89
C GLY A 317 5.81 -30.78 12.57
N PRO A 318 5.94 -31.35 13.79
CA PRO A 318 4.81 -31.94 14.52
C PRO A 318 3.79 -30.89 15.03
N ASN A 319 4.14 -29.60 15.04
CA ASN A 319 3.32 -28.53 15.63
C ASN A 319 3.40 -27.23 14.82
N LEU A 320 2.30 -26.49 14.82
CA LEU A 320 2.25 -25.07 14.45
C LEU A 320 3.15 -24.26 15.39
N ALA A 321 3.67 -23.13 14.90
CA ALA A 321 4.45 -22.20 15.71
C ALA A 321 3.60 -21.56 16.82
N ASN A 322 2.34 -21.25 16.50
CA ASN A 322 1.30 -20.83 17.42
C ASN A 322 -0.04 -21.40 16.95
N SER A 323 -1.01 -21.53 17.85
CA SER A 323 -2.37 -21.88 17.47
C SER A 323 -2.98 -20.77 16.61
N VAL A 324 -4.07 -21.02 15.89
CA VAL A 324 -4.74 -19.96 15.12
C VAL A 324 -5.59 -19.08 16.05
N TYR A 325 -6.18 -19.67 17.09
CA TYR A 325 -7.02 -18.99 18.07
C TYR A 325 -6.51 -19.15 19.51
N THR A 326 -7.09 -18.39 20.43
CA THR A 326 -6.78 -18.52 21.86
C THR A 326 -7.77 -19.40 22.61
N ALA A 327 -9.01 -19.49 22.14
CA ALA A 327 -10.03 -20.37 22.73
C ALA A 327 -10.07 -21.74 22.04
N GLY A 328 -10.46 -22.78 22.79
CA GLY A 328 -10.63 -24.15 22.30
C GLY A 328 -11.94 -24.38 21.55
N ASP A 329 -12.45 -23.35 20.86
CA ASP A 329 -13.69 -23.43 20.10
C ASP A 329 -13.54 -24.41 18.93
N ALA A 330 -14.65 -25.04 18.55
CA ALA A 330 -14.72 -25.88 17.36
C ALA A 330 -14.62 -25.02 16.09
N ILE A 331 -13.74 -25.42 15.17
CA ILE A 331 -13.54 -24.74 13.89
C ILE A 331 -13.92 -25.70 12.76
N TRP A 332 -14.88 -25.33 11.92
CA TRP A 332 -15.29 -26.17 10.79
C TRP A 332 -14.14 -26.31 9.77
N THR A 333 -13.92 -27.53 9.28
CA THR A 333 -12.86 -27.81 8.31
C THR A 333 -13.29 -28.78 7.22
N GLY A 334 -14.00 -29.85 7.55
CA GLY A 334 -14.38 -30.89 6.58
C GLY A 334 -13.29 -31.93 6.26
N PHE A 335 -12.16 -31.91 6.95
CA PHE A 335 -11.19 -33.00 6.88
C PHE A 335 -11.62 -34.11 7.83
N SER A 336 -11.52 -35.37 7.44
CA SER A 336 -11.97 -36.52 8.26
C SER A 336 -10.86 -37.20 9.04
N ALA A 337 -9.61 -36.77 8.86
CA ALA A 337 -8.47 -37.28 9.61
C ALA A 337 -7.45 -36.17 9.93
N ALA A 338 -6.79 -36.31 11.08
CA ALA A 338 -5.81 -35.36 11.60
C ALA A 338 -4.57 -35.20 10.69
N ASN A 339 -4.22 -36.23 9.93
CA ASN A 339 -3.01 -36.28 9.10
C ASN A 339 -3.35 -36.52 7.64
N ASP A 340 -4.47 -35.97 7.17
CA ASP A 340 -4.90 -36.18 5.80
C ASP A 340 -5.49 -34.89 5.21
N TRP A 341 -4.80 -34.36 4.21
CA TRP A 341 -5.23 -33.20 3.44
C TRP A 341 -6.26 -33.56 2.35
N THR A 342 -6.75 -34.79 2.25
CA THR A 342 -7.82 -35.13 1.31
C THR A 342 -9.17 -34.57 1.75
N ALA A 343 -10.00 -34.20 0.77
CA ALA A 343 -11.32 -33.62 1.04
C ALA A 343 -12.36 -34.71 1.33
N ASP A 344 -13.15 -34.53 2.39
CA ASP A 344 -14.36 -35.33 2.68
C ASP A 344 -15.61 -34.45 2.73
N GLY A 345 -15.50 -33.31 3.42
CA GLY A 345 -16.55 -32.31 3.57
C GLY A 345 -17.32 -32.43 4.88
N GLY A 346 -18.37 -31.62 5.04
CA GLY A 346 -19.23 -31.64 6.22
C GLY A 346 -20.59 -31.02 5.92
N CYS A 347 -21.62 -31.39 6.69
CA CYS A 347 -22.94 -30.76 6.62
C CYS A 347 -23.54 -30.71 5.20
N THR A 348 -23.44 -31.83 4.47
CA THR A 348 -23.86 -32.00 3.07
C THR A 348 -23.37 -30.85 2.18
N GLY A 349 -22.04 -30.71 2.10
CA GLY A 349 -21.40 -29.61 1.37
C GLY A 349 -21.65 -28.25 2.00
N TRP A 350 -21.83 -28.19 3.32
CA TRP A 350 -22.06 -26.97 4.09
C TRP A 350 -23.38 -26.24 3.77
N THR A 351 -24.42 -26.99 3.37
CA THR A 351 -25.71 -26.42 2.94
C THR A 351 -26.88 -26.79 3.84
N VAL A 352 -26.68 -27.69 4.79
CA VAL A 352 -27.75 -28.17 5.67
C VAL A 352 -27.36 -28.09 7.14
N THR A 353 -28.38 -28.03 7.99
CA THR A 353 -28.23 -28.08 9.44
C THR A 353 -28.32 -29.51 9.99
N GLY A 354 -28.72 -30.49 9.17
CA GLY A 354 -28.74 -31.90 9.54
C GLY A 354 -27.40 -32.60 9.29
N GLY A 355 -27.13 -33.67 10.06
CA GLY A 355 -25.89 -34.45 9.94
C GLY A 355 -24.73 -33.89 10.77
N ASN A 356 -23.53 -34.40 10.48
CA ASN A 356 -22.30 -34.04 11.19
C ASN A 356 -21.32 -33.33 10.26
N GLY A 357 -20.59 -32.37 10.81
CA GLY A 357 -19.47 -31.72 10.16
C GLY A 357 -18.17 -32.02 10.91
N PRO A 358 -17.08 -32.33 10.20
CA PRO A 358 -15.76 -32.37 10.80
C PRO A 358 -15.29 -30.99 11.25
N TYR A 359 -14.67 -30.95 12.42
CA TYR A 359 -14.14 -29.73 13.02
C TYR A 359 -12.72 -29.94 13.56
N SER A 360 -12.05 -28.85 13.86
CA SER A 360 -10.71 -28.73 14.41
C SER A 360 -10.73 -27.86 15.68
N VAL A 361 -9.65 -27.84 16.48
CA VAL A 361 -9.66 -27.17 17.80
C VAL A 361 -8.85 -25.87 17.75
N GLY A 362 -9.52 -24.73 17.95
CA GLY A 362 -8.96 -23.39 17.71
C GLY A 362 -7.64 -23.06 18.41
N ASN A 363 -7.47 -23.49 19.67
CA ASN A 363 -6.30 -23.18 20.49
C ASN A 363 -5.18 -24.21 20.42
N SER A 364 -5.36 -25.27 19.64
CA SER A 364 -4.37 -26.31 19.59
C SER A 364 -3.21 -25.95 18.67
N VAL A 365 -2.02 -26.39 19.06
CA VAL A 365 -0.76 -26.19 18.32
C VAL A 365 -0.35 -27.44 17.57
N THR A 366 -0.99 -28.58 17.80
CA THR A 366 -0.70 -29.80 17.01
C THR A 366 -1.25 -29.61 15.61
N PHE A 367 -0.46 -29.89 14.57
CA PHE A 367 -0.97 -29.71 13.19
C PHE A 367 -2.22 -30.60 12.95
N GLN A 368 -2.24 -31.74 13.61
CA GLN A 368 -3.31 -32.73 13.64
C GLN A 368 -4.69 -32.10 13.89
N SER A 369 -4.69 -31.16 14.83
CA SER A 369 -5.89 -30.46 15.27
C SER A 369 -6.22 -29.21 14.46
N LEU A 370 -5.38 -28.80 13.50
CA LEU A 370 -5.74 -27.77 12.51
C LEU A 370 -6.73 -28.35 11.50
N LEU A 371 -6.55 -29.63 11.15
CA LEU A 371 -7.37 -30.34 10.18
C LEU A 371 -8.58 -31.00 10.84
N PHE A 372 -8.38 -31.79 11.88
CA PHE A 372 -9.44 -32.61 12.47
C PHE A 372 -9.23 -32.88 13.96
N GLY A 373 -10.25 -32.58 14.75
CA GLY A 373 -10.40 -32.92 16.17
C GLY A 373 -11.63 -33.77 16.46
N GLY A 374 -12.52 -33.98 15.49
CA GLY A 374 -13.71 -34.81 15.62
C GLY A 374 -14.84 -34.36 14.67
N SER A 375 -16.04 -34.87 14.91
CA SER A 375 -17.25 -34.44 14.20
C SER A 375 -18.35 -34.06 15.17
N ILE A 376 -19.05 -32.98 14.87
CA ILE A 376 -20.18 -32.47 15.67
C ILE A 376 -21.39 -32.23 14.77
N VAL A 377 -22.58 -32.22 15.38
CA VAL A 377 -23.84 -31.97 14.65
C VAL A 377 -23.82 -30.56 14.06
N CYS A 378 -24.29 -30.41 12.83
CA CYS A 378 -24.23 -29.16 12.07
C CYS A 378 -25.03 -28.00 12.67
N THR A 379 -25.92 -28.26 13.63
CA THR A 379 -26.62 -27.23 14.42
C THR A 379 -25.77 -26.63 15.54
N ASN A 380 -24.65 -27.26 15.91
CA ASN A 380 -23.78 -26.74 16.96
C ASN A 380 -23.02 -25.51 16.48
N ASN A 381 -22.66 -24.66 17.44
CA ASN A 381 -21.83 -23.51 17.15
C ASN A 381 -20.38 -23.96 16.91
N GLY A 382 -19.82 -23.50 15.80
CA GLY A 382 -18.41 -23.55 15.48
C GLY A 382 -17.96 -22.22 14.88
N ARG A 383 -16.75 -22.15 14.34
CA ARG A 383 -16.19 -20.97 13.66
C ARG A 383 -15.49 -21.38 12.38
N LEU A 384 -14.99 -20.41 11.63
CA LEU A 384 -14.19 -20.63 10.43
C LEU A 384 -12.79 -20.05 10.62
N TYR A 385 -11.80 -20.76 10.11
CA TYR A 385 -10.54 -20.13 9.74
C TYR A 385 -10.74 -19.39 8.43
N CYS A 386 -10.58 -18.08 8.47
CA CYS A 386 -10.67 -17.22 7.31
C CYS A 386 -9.26 -16.80 6.89
N VAL A 387 -8.87 -17.19 5.69
CA VAL A 387 -7.51 -17.06 5.17
C VAL A 387 -7.47 -16.00 4.08
N GLN A 388 -6.57 -15.04 4.24
CA GLN A 388 -6.33 -13.97 3.28
C GLN A 388 -5.85 -14.53 1.95
N GLN A 389 -6.39 -14.00 0.85
CA GLN A 389 -6.04 -14.37 -0.52
C GLN A 389 -4.98 -13.46 -1.12
#